data_AF-A0A6H5KHQ8-F1
#
_entry.id   AF-A0A6H5KHQ8-F1
#
_cell.length_a   1.000
_cell.length_b   1.000
_cell.length_c   1.000
_cell.angle_alpha   90.00
_cell.angle_beta   90.00
_cell.angle_gamma   90.00
#
_symmetry.space_group_name_H-M   'P 1'
#
loop_
_entity.id
_entity.type
_entity.pdbx_description
1 polymer ?
#
loop_
_entity_poly.entity_id
_entity_poly.type
_entity_poly.pdbx_seq_one_letter_code
_entity_poly.pdbx_strand_id
1 'polypeptide(L)'
;MCAGVRIFYMTEIMILRSYLLAVKLFQPCSALGPTTGTVVMEWVVQVLAQHGLRPSDFAGAVSDAGSDVSSGVVKSFSREWCLPHMLNRATIDGTGLANTTRLSKNLDCRALLEDAMKVIQHFNRSSRDKVSLCKMLLRLLERWDAISHVYLNKGDVFPLGKRRDGFEEVYSILRVVKDVTLYCQSASEVTAGGAMNRIVLLLTTTLEPMEDLEIVHVPVIGAEGAAGGADAEGANGGAGRRASSQTMRSHTDLTETGRATREAFATAIGKRFLPRYQRAKLETHPQLFDHAMFLSPGSRKMKYIGRLVTSSTAVGLGLANANAIKARVKDEVIGLVTNAVAQIRRKLAAERVEVDVSTAPRTRTPRTVAEGSERVKKLQRANLVDSGSDDDSSNDEQQGSTVRERSPEEEAKTIVDDWMNLRVDLSKATDAGERRRLLDLDGKSLPLALRAVAQSVFGCPASAGGVERDFCVADFFMPGRRSSLDPAYLDVGLFLRVHKRIIPNDILTLTDAQQQAAIPNRFRKQDLLDEVKVLDVELDERSDGQNDDAQEYPSDSDTA
;
A
#
# COMPACT_ATOMS: atom_id res chain seq x y z
N MET A 1 -18.18 6.29 10.48
CA MET A 1 -17.17 5.60 9.65
C MET A 1 -16.59 6.61 8.68
N CYS A 2 -15.30 6.60 8.37
CA CYS A 2 -14.75 7.44 7.30
C CYS A 2 -14.54 6.59 6.05
N ALA A 3 -14.88 7.13 4.88
CA ALA A 3 -14.64 6.52 3.58
C ALA A 3 -13.85 7.49 2.71
N GLY A 4 -12.92 6.97 1.91
CA GLY A 4 -12.07 7.80 1.05
C GLY A 4 -11.90 7.15 -0.33
N VAL A 5 -11.90 7.97 -1.37
CA VAL A 5 -11.68 7.54 -2.76
C VAL A 5 -10.37 8.12 -3.25
N ARG A 6 -9.39 7.26 -3.51
CA ARG A 6 -8.12 7.63 -4.11
C ARG A 6 -7.91 6.85 -5.40
N ILE A 7 -7.51 7.56 -6.44
CA ILE A 7 -7.12 6.96 -7.72
C ILE A 7 -5.59 6.88 -7.82
N PHE A 8 -5.12 5.88 -8.54
CA PHE A 8 -3.71 5.67 -8.85
C PHE A 8 -3.59 5.39 -10.34
N TYR A 9 -2.57 5.98 -10.98
CA TYR A 9 -2.23 5.65 -12.36
C TYR A 9 -0.75 5.87 -12.62
N MET A 10 -0.24 5.21 -13.66
CA MET A 10 1.13 5.40 -14.14
C MET A 10 1.11 6.35 -15.34
N THR A 11 1.97 7.36 -15.32
CA THR A 11 2.17 8.25 -16.50
C THR A 11 2.85 7.49 -17.64
N GLU A 12 2.92 8.10 -18.82
CA GLU A 12 3.66 7.58 -19.98
C GLU A 12 5.12 7.23 -19.68
N ILE A 13 5.77 7.99 -18.80
CA ILE A 13 7.15 7.79 -18.35
C ILE A 13 7.27 6.94 -17.09
N MET A 14 6.27 6.09 -16.81
CA MET A 14 6.27 5.13 -15.68
C MET A 14 6.42 5.77 -14.28
N ILE A 15 5.97 7.00 -14.11
CA ILE A 15 5.86 7.63 -12.79
C ILE A 15 4.47 7.36 -12.21
N LEU A 16 4.42 6.81 -11.00
CA LEU A 16 3.17 6.66 -10.27
C LEU A 16 2.63 8.02 -9.84
N ARG A 17 1.36 8.26 -10.12
CA ARG A 17 0.59 9.39 -9.59
C ARG A 17 -0.58 8.85 -8.79
N SER A 18 -0.89 9.54 -7.70
CA SER A 18 -2.05 9.23 -6.87
C SER A 18 -2.82 10.49 -6.54
N TYR A 19 -4.15 10.42 -6.65
CA TYR A 19 -5.04 11.54 -6.37
C TYR A 19 -6.10 11.12 -5.38
N LEU A 20 -6.10 11.71 -4.18
CA LEU A 20 -7.24 11.67 -3.28
C LEU A 20 -8.35 12.52 -3.90
N LEU A 21 -9.49 11.92 -4.20
CA LEU A 21 -10.62 12.58 -4.84
C LEU A 21 -11.64 13.09 -3.81
N ALA A 22 -11.98 12.26 -2.82
CA ALA A 22 -12.96 12.61 -1.79
C ALA A 22 -12.70 11.87 -0.47
N VAL A 23 -13.12 12.47 0.63
CA VAL A 23 -13.17 11.88 1.97
C VAL A 23 -14.49 12.24 2.63
N LYS A 24 -15.28 11.22 2.96
CA LYS A 24 -16.61 11.41 3.55
C LYS A 24 -16.71 10.73 4.90
N LEU A 25 -17.27 11.46 5.86
CA LEU A 25 -17.81 10.84 7.07
C LEU A 25 -19.12 10.14 6.70
N PHE A 26 -19.06 8.83 6.66
CA PHE A 26 -20.19 7.96 6.40
C PHE A 26 -20.90 7.60 7.71
N GLN A 27 -22.16 8.05 7.82
CA GLN A 27 -23.09 7.70 8.89
C GLN A 27 -24.30 7.01 8.25
N PRO A 28 -24.30 5.67 8.11
CA PRO A 28 -25.46 4.98 7.57
C PRO A 28 -26.65 5.17 8.52
N CYS A 29 -27.78 5.62 7.99
CA CYS A 29 -29.05 5.59 8.72
C CYS A 29 -29.56 4.14 8.69
N SER A 30 -29.68 3.51 9.84
CA SER A 30 -30.06 2.09 10.00
C SER A 30 -31.55 1.81 9.72
N ALA A 31 -32.35 2.84 9.44
CA ALA A 31 -33.77 2.70 9.14
C ALA A 31 -33.98 2.29 7.67
N LEU A 32 -34.04 0.98 7.40
CA LEU A 32 -34.69 0.35 6.23
C LEU A 32 -34.14 0.64 4.81
N GLY A 33 -32.92 1.19 4.69
CA GLY A 33 -32.31 1.53 3.39
C GLY A 33 -31.54 0.40 2.67
N PRO A 34 -31.02 0.67 1.45
CA PRO A 34 -30.08 -0.21 0.74
C PRO A 34 -28.87 -0.57 1.63
N THR A 35 -28.28 -1.76 1.40
CA THR A 35 -27.11 -2.19 2.17
C THR A 35 -26.00 -1.13 2.14
N THR A 36 -25.29 -0.93 3.25
CA THR A 36 -24.15 -0.02 3.39
C THR A 36 -23.22 -0.07 2.16
N GLY A 37 -22.95 -1.26 1.65
CA GLY A 37 -22.11 -1.48 0.47
C GLY A 37 -22.64 -0.84 -0.80
N THR A 38 -23.95 -0.91 -1.05
CA THR A 38 -24.60 -0.29 -2.21
C THR A 38 -24.48 1.23 -2.15
N VAL A 39 -24.77 1.83 -0.99
CA VAL A 39 -24.66 3.28 -0.78
C VAL A 39 -23.23 3.77 -0.95
N VAL A 40 -22.25 3.04 -0.40
CA VAL A 40 -20.83 3.37 -0.56
C VAL A 40 -20.44 3.34 -2.04
N MET A 41 -20.92 2.37 -2.82
CA MET A 41 -20.59 2.28 -4.24
C MET A 41 -21.26 3.34 -5.09
N GLU A 42 -22.53 3.65 -4.85
CA GLU A 42 -23.20 4.77 -5.52
C GLU A 42 -22.44 6.07 -5.28
N TRP A 43 -21.99 6.30 -4.04
CA TRP A 43 -21.15 7.44 -3.71
C TRP A 43 -19.80 7.41 -4.44
N VAL A 44 -19.10 6.26 -4.48
CA VAL A 44 -17.85 6.13 -5.25
C VAL A 44 -18.06 6.47 -6.73
N VAL A 45 -19.13 5.95 -7.35
CA VAL A 45 -19.46 6.23 -8.76
C VAL A 45 -19.77 7.71 -8.97
N GLN A 46 -20.49 8.35 -8.06
CA GLN A 46 -20.75 9.80 -8.11
C GLN A 46 -19.46 10.61 -8.02
N VAL A 47 -18.55 10.26 -7.10
CA VAL A 47 -17.24 10.92 -6.98
C VAL A 47 -16.45 10.76 -8.28
N LEU A 48 -16.41 9.57 -8.86
CA LEU A 48 -15.74 9.35 -10.16
C LEU A 48 -16.37 10.20 -11.26
N ALA A 49 -17.70 10.23 -11.36
CA ALA A 49 -18.43 11.00 -12.36
C ALA A 49 -18.18 12.52 -12.25
N GLN A 50 -18.05 13.06 -11.04
CA GLN A 50 -17.69 14.47 -10.80
C GLN A 50 -16.31 14.83 -11.38
N HIS A 51 -15.43 13.84 -11.52
CA HIS A 51 -14.12 13.99 -12.16
C HIS A 51 -14.10 13.52 -13.63
N GLY A 52 -15.26 13.24 -14.24
CA GLY A 52 -15.36 12.75 -15.62
C GLY A 52 -14.86 11.32 -15.81
N LEU A 53 -14.78 10.54 -14.72
CA LEU A 53 -14.30 9.16 -14.73
C LEU A 53 -15.47 8.18 -14.60
N ARG A 54 -15.31 7.00 -15.18
CA ARG A 54 -16.27 5.89 -15.09
C ARG A 54 -15.58 4.67 -14.50
N PRO A 55 -16.33 3.74 -13.87
CA PRO A 55 -15.75 2.50 -13.37
C PRO A 55 -14.98 1.69 -14.43
N SER A 56 -15.45 1.71 -15.68
CA SER A 56 -14.80 1.04 -16.82
C SER A 56 -13.43 1.59 -17.19
N ASP A 57 -13.07 2.77 -16.69
CA ASP A 57 -11.78 3.41 -16.97
C ASP A 57 -10.66 2.85 -16.05
N PHE A 58 -11.00 1.97 -15.09
CA PHE A 58 -10.07 1.40 -14.12
C PHE A 58 -9.82 -0.09 -14.37
N ALA A 59 -8.55 -0.51 -14.26
CA ALA A 59 -8.16 -1.91 -14.35
C ALA A 59 -8.55 -2.73 -13.11
N GLY A 60 -8.73 -2.07 -11.96
CA GLY A 60 -9.13 -2.71 -10.72
C GLY A 60 -9.24 -1.74 -9.55
N ALA A 61 -9.62 -2.27 -8.40
CA ALA A 61 -9.74 -1.55 -7.14
C ALA A 61 -9.18 -2.38 -5.99
N VAL A 62 -8.76 -1.73 -4.91
CA VAL A 62 -8.25 -2.39 -3.70
C VAL A 62 -9.09 -1.93 -2.52
N SER A 63 -9.67 -2.87 -1.79
CA SER A 63 -10.46 -2.59 -0.58
C SER A 63 -10.20 -3.62 0.51
N ASP A 64 -10.63 -3.30 1.74
CA ASP A 64 -10.59 -4.26 2.84
C ASP A 64 -11.58 -5.42 2.63
N ALA A 65 -11.58 -6.39 3.55
CA ALA A 65 -12.46 -7.56 3.50
C ALA A 65 -13.83 -7.32 4.17
N GLY A 66 -14.22 -6.07 4.46
CA GLY A 66 -15.54 -5.77 5.00
C GLY A 66 -16.62 -6.25 4.03
N SER A 67 -17.61 -7.00 4.52
CA SER A 67 -18.67 -7.59 3.69
C SER A 67 -19.41 -6.54 2.85
N ASP A 68 -19.70 -5.40 3.46
CA ASP A 68 -20.40 -4.30 2.81
C ASP A 68 -19.58 -3.69 1.67
N VAL A 69 -18.34 -3.28 1.96
CA VAL A 69 -17.45 -2.67 0.96
C VAL A 69 -17.10 -3.67 -0.15
N SER A 70 -16.78 -4.92 0.22
CA SER A 70 -16.39 -5.94 -0.76
C SER A 70 -17.54 -6.30 -1.72
N SER A 71 -18.76 -6.50 -1.21
CA SER A 71 -19.92 -6.83 -2.04
C SER A 71 -20.29 -5.72 -3.03
N GLY A 72 -20.06 -4.46 -2.66
CA GLY A 72 -20.21 -3.32 -3.54
C GLY A 72 -19.10 -3.26 -4.60
N VAL A 73 -17.84 -3.24 -4.17
CA VAL A 73 -16.68 -3.00 -5.06
C VAL A 73 -16.57 -4.08 -6.14
N VAL A 74 -16.82 -5.35 -5.80
CA VAL A 74 -16.72 -6.48 -6.76
C VAL A 74 -17.72 -6.36 -7.91
N LYS A 75 -18.84 -5.64 -7.74
CA LYS A 75 -19.82 -5.47 -8.83
C LYS A 75 -19.33 -4.52 -9.92
N SER A 76 -18.42 -3.60 -9.60
CA SER A 76 -18.00 -2.53 -10.50
C SER A 76 -16.52 -2.60 -10.89
N PHE A 77 -15.70 -3.32 -10.11
CA PHE A 77 -14.25 -3.37 -10.28
C PHE A 77 -13.69 -4.78 -10.09
N SER A 78 -12.63 -5.09 -10.82
CA SER A 78 -11.75 -6.22 -10.47
C SER A 78 -11.06 -5.92 -9.15
N ARG A 79 -11.47 -6.59 -8.07
CA ARG A 79 -11.06 -6.26 -6.70
C ARG A 79 -9.88 -7.09 -6.21
N GLU A 80 -8.82 -6.42 -5.80
CA GLU A 80 -7.74 -6.99 -5.00
C GLU A 80 -7.96 -6.77 -3.50
N TRP A 81 -7.39 -7.67 -2.70
CA TRP A 81 -7.45 -7.56 -1.24
C TRP A 81 -6.40 -6.60 -0.72
N CYS A 82 -6.80 -5.73 0.21
CA CYS A 82 -5.89 -4.87 0.95
C CYS A 82 -4.90 -5.71 1.78
N LEU A 83 -3.63 -5.76 1.37
CA LEU A 83 -2.60 -6.55 2.03
C LEU A 83 -2.34 -6.11 3.48
N PRO A 84 -2.29 -4.81 3.82
CA PRO A 84 -2.25 -4.36 5.21
C PRO A 84 -3.39 -4.85 6.09
N HIS A 85 -4.63 -4.86 5.58
CA HIS A 85 -5.76 -5.37 6.35
C HIS A 85 -5.60 -6.87 6.61
N MET A 86 -5.17 -7.63 5.60
CA MET A 86 -4.86 -9.04 5.73
C MET A 86 -3.75 -9.29 6.78
N LEU A 87 -2.65 -8.54 6.72
CA LEU A 87 -1.53 -8.64 7.66
C LEU A 87 -1.93 -8.23 9.08
N ASN A 88 -2.79 -7.23 9.24
CA ASN A 88 -3.33 -6.86 10.55
C ASN A 88 -4.20 -7.99 11.13
N ARG A 89 -5.06 -8.63 10.33
CA ARG A 89 -5.82 -9.80 10.76
C ARG A 89 -4.90 -10.99 11.09
N ALA A 90 -3.84 -11.19 10.33
CA ALA A 90 -2.84 -12.19 10.63
C ALA A 90 -2.05 -11.87 11.90
N THR A 91 -1.80 -10.59 12.18
CA THR A 91 -1.16 -10.12 13.42
C THR A 91 -2.02 -10.41 14.63
N ILE A 92 -3.33 -10.15 14.56
CA ILE A 92 -4.29 -10.47 15.64
C ILE A 92 -4.27 -11.98 15.93
N ASP A 93 -4.34 -12.81 14.89
CA ASP A 93 -4.29 -14.27 15.04
C ASP A 93 -2.92 -14.74 15.58
N GLY A 94 -1.84 -14.26 14.97
CA GLY A 94 -0.46 -14.67 15.26
C GLY A 94 0.02 -14.24 16.65
N THR A 95 -0.56 -13.20 17.22
CA THR A 95 -0.28 -12.73 18.59
C THR A 95 -1.30 -13.22 19.62
N GLY A 96 -2.41 -13.83 19.17
CA GLY A 96 -3.49 -14.26 20.06
C GLY A 96 -4.36 -13.13 20.62
N LEU A 97 -4.23 -11.90 20.12
CA LEU A 97 -4.99 -10.72 20.56
C LEU A 97 -6.44 -10.68 20.02
N ALA A 98 -7.07 -11.84 19.87
CA ALA A 98 -8.49 -11.94 19.56
C ALA A 98 -9.35 -11.30 20.68
N ASN A 99 -10.58 -10.91 20.35
CA ASN A 99 -11.52 -10.28 21.28
C ASN A 99 -11.75 -11.08 22.56
N THR A 100 -11.60 -12.41 22.49
CA THR A 100 -11.74 -13.31 23.65
C THR A 100 -10.58 -14.31 23.67
N THR A 101 -10.09 -14.65 24.86
CA THR A 101 -9.01 -15.63 25.06
C THR A 101 -9.33 -17.00 24.44
N ARG A 102 -10.60 -17.44 24.50
CA ARG A 102 -11.06 -18.71 23.91
C ARG A 102 -10.86 -18.80 22.39
N LEU A 103 -10.78 -17.67 21.70
CA LEU A 103 -10.58 -17.59 20.25
C LEU A 103 -9.11 -17.31 19.89
N SER A 104 -8.22 -17.21 20.89
CA SER A 104 -6.79 -17.01 20.65
C SER A 104 -6.20 -18.22 19.94
N LYS A 105 -5.44 -17.96 18.88
CA LYS A 105 -4.69 -18.98 18.14
C LYS A 105 -3.23 -19.08 18.59
N ASN A 106 -2.83 -18.27 19.57
CA ASN A 106 -1.49 -18.25 20.14
C ASN A 106 -1.58 -17.77 21.60
N LEU A 107 -1.80 -18.71 22.52
CA LEU A 107 -1.94 -18.41 23.94
C LEU A 107 -0.61 -17.96 24.57
N ASP A 108 0.52 -18.49 24.11
CA ASP A 108 1.84 -18.17 24.67
C ASP A 108 2.24 -16.72 24.41
N CYS A 109 2.07 -16.26 23.15
CA CYS A 109 2.30 -14.86 22.81
C CYS A 109 1.32 -13.95 23.53
N ARG A 110 0.04 -14.35 23.60
CA ARG A 110 -0.95 -13.57 24.33
C ARG A 110 -0.55 -13.37 25.79
N ALA A 111 -0.13 -14.44 26.48
CA ALA A 111 0.32 -14.38 27.87
C ALA A 111 1.56 -13.47 28.02
N LEU A 112 2.53 -13.58 27.11
CA LEU A 112 3.70 -12.69 27.07
C LEU A 112 3.29 -11.21 26.93
N LEU A 113 2.36 -10.91 26.03
CA LEU A 113 1.87 -9.55 25.79
C LEU A 113 1.01 -9.01 26.95
N GLU A 114 0.17 -9.85 27.57
CA GLU A 114 -0.61 -9.48 28.75
C GLU A 114 0.30 -9.10 29.93
N ASP A 115 1.39 -9.83 30.15
CA ASP A 115 2.36 -9.51 31.19
C ASP A 115 3.13 -8.21 30.88
N ALA A 116 3.49 -7.98 29.61
CA ALA A 116 4.03 -6.68 29.19
C ALA A 116 3.05 -5.53 29.44
N MET A 117 1.78 -5.72 29.13
CA MET A 117 0.74 -4.71 29.36
C MET A 117 0.57 -4.39 30.85
N LYS A 118 0.60 -5.39 31.74
CA LYS A 118 0.57 -5.17 33.21
C LYS A 118 1.74 -4.31 33.68
N VAL A 119 2.95 -4.60 33.22
CA VAL A 119 4.13 -3.79 33.53
C VAL A 119 3.96 -2.37 32.99
N ILE A 120 3.52 -2.21 31.75
CA ILE A 120 3.33 -0.88 31.15
C ILE A 120 2.27 -0.06 31.89
N GLN A 121 1.16 -0.68 32.31
CA GLN A 121 0.10 -0.02 33.08
C GLN A 121 0.58 0.48 34.45
N HIS A 122 1.60 -0.16 35.04
CA HIS A 122 2.26 0.33 36.26
C HIS A 122 2.93 1.70 36.07
N PHE A 123 3.45 1.97 34.87
CA PHE A 123 4.15 3.21 34.53
C PHE A 123 3.25 4.23 33.80
N ASN A 124 2.29 3.78 33.01
CA ASN A 124 1.40 4.62 32.22
C ASN A 124 -0.06 4.32 32.57
N ARG A 125 -0.64 5.21 33.38
CA ARG A 125 -2.07 5.16 33.76
C ARG A 125 -2.99 5.78 32.71
N SER A 126 -2.47 6.37 31.64
CA SER A 126 -3.33 6.98 30.63
C SER A 126 -4.03 5.90 29.79
N SER A 127 -5.36 5.95 29.79
CA SER A 127 -6.21 5.07 28.98
C SER A 127 -6.28 5.47 27.50
N ARG A 128 -5.62 6.58 27.11
CA ARG A 128 -5.84 7.25 25.83
C ARG A 128 -4.87 6.85 24.70
N ASP A 129 -3.73 6.26 25.00
CA ASP A 129 -2.71 5.97 23.97
C ASP A 129 -2.79 4.53 23.44
N LYS A 130 -3.49 4.36 22.31
CA LYS A 130 -3.40 3.14 21.49
C LYS A 130 -2.04 3.08 20.79
N VAL A 131 -1.02 2.59 21.49
CA VAL A 131 0.31 2.37 20.91
C VAL A 131 0.29 1.10 20.05
N SER A 132 0.78 1.16 18.81
CA SER A 132 0.93 -0.04 17.96
C SER A 132 1.79 -1.09 18.66
N LEU A 133 1.44 -2.37 18.55
CA LEU A 133 2.12 -3.46 19.25
C LEU A 133 3.65 -3.47 19.06
N CYS A 134 4.17 -3.33 17.83
CA CYS A 134 5.62 -3.25 17.60
C CYS A 134 6.28 -2.12 18.38
N LYS A 135 5.63 -0.96 18.47
CA LYS A 135 6.17 0.22 19.18
C LYS A 135 6.12 0.03 20.69
N MET A 136 5.11 -0.69 21.19
CA MET A 136 5.02 -1.10 22.58
C MET A 136 6.20 -2.01 22.96
N LEU A 137 6.44 -3.05 22.16
CA LEU A 137 7.54 -4.00 22.38
C LEU A 137 8.92 -3.33 22.27
N LEU A 138 9.13 -2.52 21.23
CA LEU A 138 10.37 -1.77 21.08
C LEU A 138 10.66 -0.90 22.32
N ARG A 139 9.66 -0.13 22.78
CA ARG A 139 9.81 0.74 23.94
C ARG A 139 10.08 -0.03 25.24
N LEU A 140 9.47 -1.20 25.40
CA LEU A 140 9.70 -2.10 26.53
C LEU A 140 11.14 -2.60 26.53
N LEU A 141 11.63 -3.09 25.38
CA LEU A 141 13.00 -3.60 25.23
C LEU A 141 14.06 -2.51 25.39
N GLU A 142 13.84 -1.32 24.81
CA GLU A 142 14.72 -0.15 24.98
C GLU A 142 14.88 0.29 26.44
N ARG A 143 13.86 0.06 27.28
CA ARG A 143 13.82 0.50 28.68
C ARG A 143 13.92 -0.67 29.65
N TRP A 144 14.38 -1.82 29.19
CA TRP A 144 14.36 -3.07 29.95
C TRP A 144 15.05 -2.91 31.31
N ASP A 145 16.28 -2.41 31.33
CA ASP A 145 17.06 -2.29 32.56
C ASP A 145 16.50 -1.20 33.48
N ALA A 146 16.04 -0.09 32.91
CA ALA A 146 15.40 0.98 33.67
C ALA A 146 14.13 0.48 34.38
N ILE A 147 13.29 -0.29 33.69
CA ILE A 147 12.09 -0.90 34.27
C ILE A 147 12.50 -1.91 35.34
N SER A 148 13.47 -2.78 35.05
CA SER A 148 14.00 -3.77 36.00
C SER A 148 14.49 -3.10 37.29
N HIS A 149 15.26 -2.01 37.18
CA HIS A 149 15.74 -1.22 38.31
C HIS A 149 14.61 -0.64 39.17
N VAL A 150 13.49 -0.22 38.58
CA VAL A 150 12.34 0.28 39.35
C VAL A 150 11.72 -0.82 40.21
N TYR A 151 11.64 -2.06 39.71
CA TYR A 151 11.17 -3.20 40.52
C TYR A 151 12.19 -3.55 41.61
N LEU A 152 13.47 -3.63 41.27
CA LEU A 152 14.55 -3.90 42.22
C LEU A 152 14.58 -2.88 43.37
N ASN A 153 14.43 -1.59 43.07
CA ASN A 153 14.41 -0.52 44.08
C ASN A 153 13.19 -0.58 45.01
N LYS A 154 12.11 -1.24 44.58
CA LYS A 154 10.92 -1.49 45.41
C LYS A 154 11.02 -2.78 46.23
N GLY A 155 12.08 -3.57 46.05
CA GLY A 155 12.19 -4.91 46.61
C GLY A 155 11.30 -5.94 45.89
N ASP A 156 10.74 -5.58 44.73
CA ASP A 156 9.89 -6.45 43.93
C ASP A 156 10.72 -7.22 42.89
N VAL A 157 10.27 -8.44 42.55
CA VAL A 157 10.84 -9.21 41.43
C VAL A 157 10.32 -8.63 40.13
N PHE A 158 11.22 -8.27 39.20
CA PHE A 158 10.81 -7.83 37.85
C PHE A 158 10.13 -9.00 37.10
N PRO A 159 8.82 -8.94 36.83
CA PRO A 159 8.06 -10.11 36.34
C PRO A 159 8.49 -10.60 34.95
N LEU A 160 9.16 -9.75 34.16
CA LEU A 160 9.58 -10.08 32.80
C LEU A 160 11.05 -10.50 32.70
N GLY A 161 11.81 -10.47 33.80
CA GLY A 161 13.29 -10.53 33.77
C GLY A 161 13.87 -11.72 32.98
N LYS A 162 13.21 -12.88 33.01
CA LYS A 162 13.65 -14.10 32.30
C LYS A 162 13.09 -14.26 30.89
N ARG A 163 12.28 -13.32 30.40
CA ARG A 163 11.50 -13.44 29.15
C ARG A 163 11.96 -12.50 28.04
N ARG A 164 13.12 -11.85 28.19
CA ARG A 164 13.66 -10.89 27.22
C ARG A 164 13.78 -11.50 25.82
N ASP A 165 14.38 -12.67 25.71
CA ASP A 165 14.54 -13.40 24.45
C ASP A 165 13.21 -13.62 23.73
N GLY A 166 12.17 -14.04 24.46
CA GLY A 166 10.83 -14.20 23.87
C GLY A 166 10.25 -12.89 23.34
N PHE A 167 10.51 -11.75 24.00
CA PHE A 167 10.12 -10.44 23.47
C PHE A 167 10.93 -10.03 22.24
N GLU A 168 12.24 -10.29 22.20
CA GLU A 168 13.09 -9.99 21.05
C GLU A 168 12.72 -10.85 19.83
N GLU A 169 12.40 -12.13 20.03
CA GLU A 169 11.91 -13.04 18.99
C GLU A 169 10.55 -12.57 18.42
N VAL A 170 9.57 -12.30 19.29
CA VAL A 170 8.24 -11.80 18.88
C VAL A 170 8.36 -10.42 18.19
N TYR A 171 9.21 -9.53 18.72
CA TYR A 171 9.47 -8.23 18.11
C TYR A 171 10.08 -8.37 16.71
N SER A 172 11.03 -9.29 16.53
CA SER A 172 11.71 -9.52 15.25
C SER A 172 10.73 -9.96 14.16
N ILE A 173 9.81 -10.88 14.48
CA ILE A 173 8.73 -11.31 13.56
C ILE A 173 7.81 -10.12 13.23
N LEU A 174 7.30 -9.43 14.27
CA LEU A 174 6.36 -8.33 14.11
C LEU A 174 6.96 -7.15 13.34
N ARG A 175 8.26 -6.87 13.50
CA ARG A 175 8.99 -5.83 12.77
C ARG A 175 8.90 -6.08 11.27
N VAL A 176 9.21 -7.29 10.81
CA VAL A 176 9.16 -7.62 9.37
C VAL A 176 7.73 -7.48 8.83
N VAL A 177 6.72 -7.99 9.55
CA VAL A 177 5.30 -7.84 9.17
C VAL A 177 4.90 -6.36 9.06
N LYS A 178 5.35 -5.54 10.01
CA LYS A 178 5.12 -4.08 9.99
C LYS A 178 5.83 -3.42 8.81
N ASP A 179 7.05 -3.82 8.48
CA ASP A 179 7.78 -3.27 7.35
C ASP A 179 7.09 -3.59 6.02
N VAL A 180 6.54 -4.80 5.85
CA VAL A 180 5.69 -5.14 4.70
C VAL A 180 4.44 -4.25 4.67
N THR A 181 3.79 -4.07 5.82
CA THR A 181 2.59 -3.22 5.95
C THR A 181 2.87 -1.77 5.56
N LEU A 182 3.96 -1.19 6.07
CA LEU A 182 4.38 0.18 5.76
C LEU A 182 4.74 0.35 4.28
N TYR A 183 5.40 -0.65 3.68
CA TYR A 183 5.68 -0.65 2.25
C TYR A 183 4.39 -0.65 1.43
N CYS A 184 3.43 -1.51 1.76
CA CYS A 184 2.14 -1.59 1.06
C CYS A 184 1.35 -0.28 1.12
N GLN A 185 1.49 0.48 2.21
CA GLN A 185 0.80 1.77 2.42
C GLN A 185 1.53 2.96 1.76
N SER A 186 2.63 2.74 1.04
CA SER A 186 3.25 3.81 0.26
C SER A 186 2.33 4.24 -0.89
N ALA A 187 2.06 5.55 -0.97
CA ALA A 187 1.24 6.15 -2.03
C ALA A 187 2.08 6.85 -3.12
N SER A 188 3.40 6.90 -2.94
CA SER A 188 4.35 7.57 -3.84
C SER A 188 5.19 6.60 -4.68
N GLU A 189 5.04 5.29 -4.46
CA GLU A 189 5.79 4.25 -5.16
C GLU A 189 4.87 3.12 -5.62
N VAL A 190 5.27 2.42 -6.68
CA VAL A 190 4.58 1.20 -7.14
C VAL A 190 4.70 0.14 -6.05
N THR A 191 3.57 -0.34 -5.55
CA THR A 191 3.55 -1.28 -4.42
C THR A 191 3.05 -2.68 -4.78
N ALA A 192 2.25 -2.88 -5.82
CA ALA A 192 1.66 -4.20 -6.16
C ALA A 192 2.71 -5.34 -6.21
N GLY A 193 3.67 -5.26 -7.13
CA GLY A 193 4.70 -6.30 -7.27
C GLY A 193 5.64 -6.38 -6.06
N GLY A 194 6.08 -5.24 -5.54
CA GLY A 194 7.01 -5.23 -4.40
C GLY A 194 6.39 -5.72 -3.09
N ALA A 195 5.08 -5.53 -2.89
CA ALA A 195 4.35 -6.02 -1.72
C ALA A 195 4.16 -7.52 -1.83
N MET A 196 3.79 -7.99 -3.03
CA MET A 196 3.71 -9.40 -3.35
C MET A 196 5.02 -10.12 -3.03
N ASN A 197 6.14 -9.61 -3.56
CA ASN A 197 7.46 -10.18 -3.31
C ASN A 197 7.80 -10.22 -1.81
N ARG A 198 7.46 -9.17 -1.06
CA ARG A 198 7.70 -9.10 0.39
C ARG A 198 6.86 -10.11 1.18
N ILE A 199 5.61 -10.34 0.80
CA ILE A 199 4.78 -11.38 1.42
C ILE A 199 5.34 -12.77 1.12
N VAL A 200 5.79 -13.00 -0.12
CA VAL A 200 6.43 -14.28 -0.46
C VAL A 200 7.69 -14.49 0.38
N LEU A 201 8.58 -13.50 0.44
CA LEU A 201 9.78 -13.58 1.28
C LEU A 201 9.41 -13.81 2.75
N LEU A 202 8.45 -13.08 3.29
CA LEU A 202 7.96 -13.26 4.66
C LEU A 202 7.53 -14.72 4.92
N LEU A 203 6.79 -15.34 3.99
CA LEU A 203 6.32 -16.72 4.11
C LEU A 203 7.42 -17.77 3.90
N THR A 204 8.38 -17.51 3.01
CA THR A 204 9.42 -18.49 2.63
C THR A 204 10.76 -18.28 3.35
N THR A 205 10.87 -17.29 4.24
CA THR A 205 12.06 -17.04 5.05
C THR A 205 11.69 -16.80 6.51
N THR A 206 11.26 -15.60 6.88
CA THR A 206 11.01 -15.19 8.27
C THR A 206 10.01 -16.09 8.98
N LEU A 207 9.01 -16.62 8.28
CA LEU A 207 7.97 -17.47 8.86
C LEU A 207 8.14 -18.97 8.53
N GLU A 208 9.12 -19.34 7.72
CA GLU A 208 9.39 -20.73 7.32
C GLU A 208 10.16 -21.44 8.45
N PRO A 209 9.60 -22.47 9.12
CA PRO A 209 10.27 -23.15 10.23
C PRO A 209 11.62 -23.80 9.85
N MET A 210 11.86 -24.08 8.57
CA MET A 210 13.12 -24.64 8.08
C MET A 210 14.24 -23.61 7.90
N GLU A 211 13.92 -22.32 7.97
CA GLU A 211 14.87 -21.23 7.81
C GLU A 211 15.22 -20.62 9.17
N ASP A 212 16.42 -20.07 9.30
CA ASP A 212 16.81 -19.35 10.50
C ASP A 212 16.06 -18.01 10.61
N LEU A 213 15.71 -17.62 11.83
CA LEU A 213 15.12 -16.32 12.14
C LEU A 213 16.21 -15.32 12.53
N GLU A 214 16.25 -14.18 11.84
CA GLU A 214 17.08 -13.02 12.21
C GLU A 214 16.48 -12.35 13.46
N ILE A 215 17.15 -12.52 14.60
CA ILE A 215 16.79 -11.89 15.88
C ILE A 215 17.45 -10.53 15.98
N VAL A 216 16.63 -9.52 16.19
CA VAL A 216 17.06 -8.14 16.42
C VAL A 216 17.19 -7.89 17.91
N HIS A 217 18.42 -7.77 18.39
CA HIS A 217 18.67 -7.36 19.77
C HIS A 217 18.52 -5.85 19.90
N VAL A 218 17.57 -5.44 20.72
CA VAL A 218 17.27 -4.03 20.94
C VAL A 218 18.21 -3.50 22.02
N PRO A 219 19.05 -2.50 21.72
CA PRO A 219 19.95 -1.93 22.72
C PRO A 219 19.16 -1.21 23.81
N VAL A 220 19.58 -1.37 25.06
CA VAL A 220 19.00 -0.63 26.19
C VAL A 220 19.50 0.81 26.18
N ILE A 221 18.60 1.76 26.40
CA ILE A 221 18.93 3.18 26.55
C ILE A 221 19.85 3.35 27.78
N GLY A 222 21.00 3.97 27.59
CA GLY A 222 21.96 4.27 28.67
C GLY A 222 23.08 3.25 28.87
N ALA A 223 23.12 2.15 28.10
CA ALA A 223 24.21 1.16 28.14
C ALA A 223 25.57 1.66 27.59
N GLU A 224 25.69 2.96 27.28
CA GLU A 224 26.85 3.54 26.57
C GLU A 224 28.09 3.73 27.46
N GLY A 225 27.96 3.59 28.78
CA GLY A 225 29.04 3.95 29.71
C GLY A 225 30.11 2.89 30.00
N ALA A 226 29.98 1.64 29.51
CA ALA A 226 30.83 0.54 29.99
C ALA A 226 31.78 -0.09 28.95
N ALA A 227 31.60 0.18 27.64
CA ALA A 227 32.34 -0.54 26.60
C ALA A 227 33.15 0.35 25.63
N GLY A 228 33.20 1.67 25.84
CA GLY A 228 33.95 2.60 24.99
C GLY A 228 35.29 3.00 25.58
N GLY A 229 36.34 2.23 25.27
CA GLY A 229 37.72 2.72 25.31
C GLY A 229 37.90 3.90 24.33
N ALA A 230 38.75 4.85 24.71
CA ALA A 230 38.76 6.26 24.31
C ALA A 230 39.20 6.61 22.87
N ASP A 231 39.25 5.68 21.92
CA ASP A 231 40.07 5.89 20.70
C ASP A 231 39.28 6.06 19.37
N ALA A 232 38.02 6.51 19.41
CA ALA A 232 37.21 6.72 18.20
C ALA A 232 36.62 8.13 18.09
N GLU A 233 37.43 9.17 18.32
CA GLU A 233 37.11 10.54 17.90
C GLU A 233 37.48 10.74 16.42
N GLY A 234 36.53 10.40 15.54
CA GLY A 234 36.66 10.58 14.09
C GLY A 234 35.34 11.03 13.47
N ALA A 235 35.19 12.35 13.35
CA ALA A 235 34.10 13.13 12.77
C ALA A 235 33.25 12.46 11.65
N ASN A 236 31.92 12.37 11.89
CA ASN A 236 30.91 12.95 10.98
C ASN A 236 29.50 12.93 11.60
N GLY A 237 28.91 14.12 11.75
CA GLY A 237 27.67 14.42 12.47
C GLY A 237 26.36 14.00 11.77
N GLY A 238 26.25 12.74 11.37
CA GLY A 238 24.94 12.11 11.19
C GLY A 238 24.49 11.57 12.55
N ALA A 239 23.23 11.76 12.94
CA ALA A 239 22.62 11.02 14.05
C ALA A 239 22.67 9.53 13.71
N GLY A 240 23.81 8.89 14.00
CA GLY A 240 24.11 7.52 13.67
C GLY A 240 23.18 6.63 14.46
N ARG A 241 22.12 6.15 13.80
CA ARG A 241 21.36 5.02 14.33
C ARG A 241 22.36 3.90 14.55
N ARG A 242 22.65 3.59 15.82
CA ARG A 242 23.41 2.39 16.21
C ARG A 242 22.86 1.21 15.43
N ALA A 243 23.73 0.49 14.73
CA ALA A 243 23.35 -0.78 14.13
C ALA A 243 22.95 -1.72 15.28
N SER A 244 21.69 -2.13 15.31
CA SER A 244 21.23 -3.19 16.21
C SER A 244 22.06 -4.44 15.94
N SER A 245 22.57 -5.10 16.99
CA SER A 245 23.18 -6.41 16.79
C SER A 245 22.11 -7.41 16.36
N GLN A 246 22.50 -8.32 15.48
CA GLN A 246 21.61 -9.32 14.90
C GLN A 246 22.23 -10.71 15.09
N THR A 247 21.41 -11.69 15.44
CA THR A 247 21.81 -13.10 15.49
C THR A 247 20.85 -13.93 14.65
N MET A 248 21.35 -15.02 14.07
CA MET A 248 20.50 -16.01 13.39
C MET A 248 20.20 -17.13 14.40
N ARG A 249 18.92 -17.46 14.59
CA ARG A 249 18.50 -18.59 15.44
C ARG A 249 17.68 -19.57 14.62
N SER A 250 18.02 -20.85 14.71
CA SER A 250 17.20 -21.91 14.12
C SER A 250 15.86 -22.00 14.83
N HIS A 251 14.84 -22.53 14.16
CA HIS A 251 13.50 -22.65 14.72
C HIS A 251 13.45 -23.47 16.02
N THR A 252 14.33 -24.47 16.16
CA THR A 252 14.44 -25.29 17.36
C THR A 252 15.08 -24.56 18.54
N ASP A 253 15.90 -23.55 18.27
CA ASP A 253 16.61 -22.74 19.27
C ASP A 253 15.79 -21.53 19.74
N LEU A 254 14.65 -21.26 19.12
CA LEU A 254 13.71 -20.23 19.58
C LEU A 254 13.05 -20.64 20.89
N THR A 255 12.71 -19.65 21.72
CA THR A 255 11.82 -19.86 22.86
C THR A 255 10.49 -20.47 22.41
N GLU A 256 9.81 -21.18 23.31
CA GLU A 256 8.48 -21.74 23.03
C GLU A 256 7.51 -20.68 22.48
N THR A 257 7.49 -19.49 23.09
CA THR A 257 6.68 -18.36 22.62
C THR A 257 7.10 -17.86 21.24
N GLY A 258 8.40 -17.74 20.96
CA GLY A 258 8.90 -17.30 19.65
C GLY A 258 8.51 -18.27 18.54
N ARG A 259 8.67 -19.58 18.78
CA ARG A 259 8.31 -20.67 17.88
C ARG A 259 6.80 -20.70 17.58
N ALA A 260 5.98 -20.71 18.61
CA ALA A 260 4.52 -20.70 18.50
C ALA A 260 4.04 -19.45 17.75
N THR A 261 4.66 -18.30 18.00
CA THR A 261 4.37 -17.05 17.28
C THR A 261 4.70 -17.16 15.80
N ARG A 262 5.90 -17.65 15.45
CA ARG A 262 6.32 -17.83 14.07
C ARG A 262 5.34 -18.71 13.28
N GLU A 263 4.97 -19.87 13.85
CA GLU A 263 4.05 -20.83 13.24
C GLU A 263 2.61 -20.27 13.13
N ALA A 264 2.14 -19.57 14.16
CA ALA A 264 0.82 -18.94 14.16
C ALA A 264 0.73 -17.85 13.08
N PHE A 265 1.78 -17.04 12.89
CA PHE A 265 1.87 -16.07 11.80
C PHE A 265 1.92 -16.74 10.43
N ALA A 266 2.75 -17.78 10.24
CA ALA A 266 2.85 -18.53 9.00
C ALA A 266 1.46 -19.08 8.59
N THR A 267 0.77 -19.70 9.53
CA THR A 267 -0.59 -20.23 9.35
C THR A 267 -1.59 -19.13 9.06
N ALA A 268 -1.57 -18.03 9.81
CA ALA A 268 -2.54 -16.95 9.68
C ALA A 268 -2.42 -16.17 8.36
N ILE A 269 -1.19 -15.93 7.89
CA ILE A 269 -0.94 -15.33 6.58
C ILE A 269 -1.26 -16.35 5.49
N GLY A 270 -0.79 -17.60 5.60
CA GLY A 270 -1.03 -18.67 4.64
C GLY A 270 -2.53 -18.87 4.37
N LYS A 271 -3.35 -18.98 5.42
CA LYS A 271 -4.81 -19.17 5.32
C LYS A 271 -5.54 -18.02 4.62
N ARG A 272 -4.97 -16.82 4.58
CA ARG A 272 -5.60 -15.63 3.98
C ARG A 272 -5.08 -15.32 2.58
N PHE A 273 -3.78 -15.51 2.38
CA PHE A 273 -3.08 -15.12 1.17
C PHE A 273 -3.09 -16.24 0.12
N LEU A 274 -2.76 -17.47 0.53
CA LEU A 274 -2.60 -18.59 -0.38
C LEU A 274 -3.88 -19.15 -1.02
N PRO A 275 -5.10 -18.95 -0.48
CA PRO A 275 -6.31 -19.38 -1.18
C PRO A 275 -6.44 -18.86 -2.60
N ARG A 276 -5.82 -17.72 -2.95
CA ARG A 276 -5.81 -17.21 -4.34
C ARG A 276 -5.17 -18.16 -5.35
N TYR A 277 -4.38 -19.13 -4.88
CA TYR A 277 -3.70 -20.15 -5.67
C TYR A 277 -4.34 -21.54 -5.59
N GLN A 278 -5.44 -21.68 -4.86
CA GLN A 278 -6.21 -22.91 -4.88
C GLN A 278 -6.90 -23.05 -6.23
N ARG A 279 -6.95 -24.28 -6.76
CA ARG A 279 -7.52 -24.55 -8.10
C ARG A 279 -8.92 -23.95 -8.28
N ALA A 280 -9.79 -24.09 -7.28
CA ALA A 280 -11.16 -23.56 -7.31
C ALA A 280 -11.25 -22.02 -7.32
N LYS A 281 -10.17 -21.32 -6.92
CA LYS A 281 -10.14 -19.85 -6.80
C LYS A 281 -9.29 -19.17 -7.86
N LEU A 282 -8.44 -19.92 -8.58
CA LEU A 282 -7.62 -19.38 -9.67
C LEU A 282 -8.45 -18.72 -10.77
N GLU A 283 -9.68 -19.19 -11.00
CA GLU A 283 -10.57 -18.67 -12.05
C GLU A 283 -11.36 -17.43 -11.61
N THR A 284 -11.57 -17.27 -10.30
CA THR A 284 -12.49 -16.23 -9.77
C THR A 284 -11.76 -15.10 -9.07
N HIS A 285 -10.54 -15.32 -8.59
CA HIS A 285 -9.77 -14.30 -7.89
C HIS A 285 -8.90 -13.51 -8.87
N PRO A 286 -8.94 -12.16 -8.85
CA PRO A 286 -8.00 -11.34 -9.59
C PRO A 286 -6.55 -11.68 -9.23
N GLN A 287 -5.65 -11.57 -10.21
CA GLN A 287 -4.22 -11.85 -10.05
C GLN A 287 -3.38 -10.62 -10.43
N LEU A 288 -3.87 -9.40 -10.18
CA LEU A 288 -3.18 -8.16 -10.55
C LEU A 288 -1.80 -8.05 -9.88
N PHE A 289 -1.64 -8.55 -8.66
CA PHE A 289 -0.33 -8.58 -7.99
C PHE A 289 0.64 -9.57 -8.67
N ASP A 290 0.15 -10.71 -9.13
CA ASP A 290 0.93 -11.69 -9.89
C ASP A 290 1.25 -11.16 -11.30
N HIS A 291 0.33 -10.42 -11.94
CA HIS A 291 0.59 -9.70 -13.19
C HIS A 291 1.70 -8.67 -12.99
N ALA A 292 1.69 -7.91 -11.89
CA ALA A 292 2.76 -6.96 -11.58
C ALA A 292 4.11 -7.67 -11.41
N MET A 293 4.13 -8.82 -10.72
CA MET A 293 5.32 -9.65 -10.61
C MET A 293 5.78 -10.19 -11.97
N PHE A 294 4.85 -10.60 -12.83
CA PHE A 294 5.15 -11.10 -14.18
C PHE A 294 5.73 -10.01 -15.10
N LEU A 295 5.21 -8.79 -15.00
CA LEU A 295 5.64 -7.62 -15.77
C LEU A 295 6.92 -6.97 -15.20
N SER A 296 7.39 -7.45 -14.05
CA SER A 296 8.68 -7.04 -13.48
C SER A 296 9.80 -7.91 -14.06
N PRO A 297 10.87 -7.35 -14.67
CA PRO A 297 11.91 -8.15 -15.29
C PRO A 297 12.58 -9.17 -14.35
N GLY A 298 12.81 -8.80 -13.08
CA GLY A 298 13.41 -9.71 -12.10
C GLY A 298 12.53 -10.91 -11.73
N SER A 299 11.22 -10.82 -11.96
CA SER A 299 10.22 -11.78 -11.49
C SER A 299 9.36 -12.41 -12.60
N ARG A 300 9.58 -12.05 -13.88
CA ARG A 300 8.81 -12.53 -15.04
C ARG A 300 8.74 -14.06 -15.21
N LYS A 301 9.77 -14.79 -14.75
CA LYS A 301 9.78 -16.26 -14.74
C LYS A 301 8.99 -16.88 -13.59
N MET A 302 8.44 -16.04 -12.71
CA MET A 302 7.59 -16.40 -11.57
C MET A 302 8.19 -17.53 -10.69
N LYS A 303 9.51 -17.49 -10.47
CA LYS A 303 10.22 -18.49 -9.65
C LYS A 303 9.67 -18.53 -8.21
N TYR A 304 9.13 -17.42 -7.74
CA TYR A 304 8.51 -17.29 -6.42
C TYR A 304 7.31 -18.23 -6.23
N ILE A 305 6.54 -18.54 -7.28
CA ILE A 305 5.41 -19.48 -7.21
C ILE A 305 5.89 -20.88 -6.84
N GLY A 306 7.03 -21.32 -7.39
CA GLY A 306 7.62 -22.60 -7.03
C GLY A 306 7.97 -22.67 -5.54
N ARG A 307 8.61 -21.62 -5.02
CA ARG A 307 8.94 -21.50 -3.59
C ARG A 307 7.70 -21.50 -2.70
N LEU A 308 6.67 -20.74 -3.10
CA LEU A 308 5.39 -20.73 -2.37
C LEU A 308 4.75 -22.11 -2.29
N VAL A 309 4.73 -22.87 -3.39
CA VAL A 309 4.16 -24.23 -3.42
C VAL A 309 4.96 -25.19 -2.52
N THR A 310 6.30 -25.07 -2.51
CA THR A 310 7.14 -25.83 -1.58
C THR A 310 6.82 -25.49 -0.12
N SER A 311 6.87 -24.22 0.25
CA SER A 311 6.59 -23.77 1.63
C SER A 311 5.15 -24.03 2.09
N SER A 312 4.15 -23.92 1.21
CA SER A 312 2.74 -24.15 1.57
C SER A 312 2.44 -25.59 1.97
N THR A 313 3.24 -26.53 1.48
CA THR A 313 3.11 -27.94 1.82
C THR A 313 3.40 -28.16 3.32
N ALA A 314 4.34 -27.40 3.89
CA ALA A 314 4.65 -27.43 5.32
C ALA A 314 3.48 -26.90 6.19
N VAL A 315 2.67 -25.98 5.65
CA VAL A 315 1.52 -25.38 6.35
C VAL A 315 0.21 -26.16 6.10
N GLY A 316 0.27 -27.29 5.37
CA GLY A 316 -0.91 -28.11 5.06
C GLY A 316 -1.91 -27.44 4.12
N LEU A 317 -1.49 -26.43 3.36
CA LEU A 317 -2.35 -25.73 2.39
C LEU A 317 -2.09 -26.27 0.99
N GLY A 318 -3.02 -27.06 0.47
CA GLY A 318 -2.95 -27.59 -0.89
C GLY A 318 -3.11 -26.49 -1.94
N LEU A 319 -2.01 -26.08 -2.57
CA LEU A 319 -2.03 -25.16 -3.71
C LEU A 319 -2.17 -25.93 -5.02
N ALA A 320 -2.64 -25.25 -6.07
CA ALA A 320 -2.54 -25.78 -7.41
C ALA A 320 -1.07 -26.00 -7.81
N ASN A 321 -0.85 -26.86 -8.81
CA ASN A 321 0.48 -27.07 -9.37
C ASN A 321 1.07 -25.71 -9.84
N ALA A 322 2.33 -25.45 -9.49
CA ALA A 322 3.02 -24.21 -9.84
C ALA A 322 2.94 -23.85 -11.33
N ASN A 323 2.99 -24.84 -12.22
CA ASN A 323 2.87 -24.64 -13.66
C ASN A 323 1.46 -24.17 -14.07
N ALA A 324 0.41 -24.67 -13.42
CA ALA A 324 -0.96 -24.23 -13.68
C ALA A 324 -1.17 -22.76 -13.26
N ILE A 325 -0.62 -22.37 -12.11
CA ILE A 325 -0.67 -20.97 -11.64
C ILE A 325 0.09 -20.06 -12.62
N LYS A 326 1.31 -20.45 -13.01
CA LYS A 326 2.12 -19.70 -13.99
C LYS A 326 1.43 -19.56 -15.34
N ALA A 327 0.86 -20.65 -15.85
CA ALA A 327 0.12 -20.65 -17.11
C ALA A 327 -1.05 -19.66 -17.02
N ARG A 328 -1.85 -19.74 -15.95
CA ARG A 328 -2.97 -18.83 -15.75
C ARG A 328 -2.56 -17.35 -15.74
N VAL A 329 -1.52 -17.01 -14.98
CA VAL A 329 -1.00 -15.63 -14.92
C VAL A 329 -0.51 -15.17 -16.30
N LYS A 330 0.20 -16.03 -17.03
CA LYS A 330 0.67 -15.74 -18.39
C LYS A 330 -0.51 -15.50 -19.35
N ASP A 331 -1.51 -16.38 -19.33
CA ASP A 331 -2.68 -16.31 -20.22
C ASP A 331 -3.52 -15.06 -19.95
N GLU A 332 -3.71 -14.68 -18.69
CA GLU A 332 -4.38 -13.42 -18.33
C GLU A 332 -3.61 -12.20 -18.85
N VAL A 333 -2.29 -12.18 -18.73
CA VAL A 333 -1.45 -11.09 -19.28
C VAL A 333 -1.52 -11.06 -20.81
N ILE A 334 -1.50 -12.21 -21.49
CA ILE A 334 -1.72 -12.28 -22.94
C ILE A 334 -3.08 -11.67 -23.31
N GLY A 335 -4.13 -11.98 -22.56
CA GLY A 335 -5.46 -11.38 -22.75
C GLY A 335 -5.46 -9.86 -22.60
N LEU A 336 -4.78 -9.32 -21.57
CA LEU A 336 -4.62 -7.87 -21.38
C LEU A 336 -3.86 -7.22 -22.54
N VAL A 337 -2.75 -7.83 -22.99
CA VAL A 337 -1.95 -7.33 -24.11
C VAL A 337 -2.75 -7.38 -25.42
N THR A 338 -3.54 -8.44 -25.64
CA THR A 338 -4.42 -8.59 -26.81
C THR A 338 -5.42 -7.43 -26.89
N ASN A 339 -6.05 -7.10 -25.76
CA ASN A 339 -6.96 -5.96 -25.66
C ASN A 339 -6.25 -4.64 -25.93
N ALA A 340 -5.03 -4.45 -25.40
CA ALA A 340 -4.23 -3.25 -25.64
C ALA A 340 -3.84 -3.11 -27.12
N VAL A 341 -3.38 -4.18 -27.78
CA VAL A 341 -3.08 -4.20 -29.22
C VAL A 341 -4.32 -3.79 -30.03
N ALA A 342 -5.49 -4.40 -29.75
CA ALA A 342 -6.72 -4.08 -30.45
C ALA A 342 -7.17 -2.61 -30.24
N GLN A 343 -6.97 -2.05 -29.03
CA GLN A 343 -7.26 -0.64 -28.76
C GLN A 343 -6.31 0.31 -29.50
N ILE A 344 -5.00 0.01 -29.49
CA ILE A 344 -3.99 0.80 -30.19
C ILE A 344 -4.27 0.82 -31.69
N ARG A 345 -4.54 -0.35 -32.31
CA ARG A 345 -4.90 -0.45 -33.73
C ARG A 345 -6.13 0.40 -34.08
N ARG A 346 -7.18 0.34 -33.24
CA ARG A 346 -8.39 1.16 -33.44
C ARG A 346 -8.10 2.66 -33.37
N LYS A 347 -7.27 3.11 -32.42
CA LYS A 347 -6.87 4.52 -32.31
C LYS A 347 -6.08 4.98 -33.54
N LEU A 348 -5.08 4.19 -33.96
CA LEU A 348 -4.28 4.49 -35.14
C LEU A 348 -5.11 4.52 -36.43
N ALA A 349 -6.11 3.64 -36.54
CA ALA A 349 -7.04 3.65 -37.68
C ALA A 349 -7.91 4.91 -37.68
N ALA A 350 -8.45 5.32 -36.52
CA ALA A 350 -9.26 6.53 -36.40
C ALA A 350 -8.46 7.80 -36.75
N GLU A 351 -7.21 7.89 -36.27
CA GLU A 351 -6.31 9.01 -36.59
C GLU A 351 -5.98 9.10 -38.08
N ARG A 352 -5.86 7.96 -38.79
CA ARG A 352 -5.65 7.96 -40.24
C ARG A 352 -6.87 8.52 -41.00
N VAL A 353 -8.08 8.16 -40.58
CA VAL A 353 -9.32 8.66 -41.20
C VAL A 353 -9.45 10.18 -41.03
N GLU A 354 -9.09 10.74 -39.87
CA GLU A 354 -9.15 12.19 -39.65
C GLU A 354 -8.18 12.98 -40.55
N VAL A 355 -6.99 12.43 -40.82
CA VAL A 355 -6.00 13.08 -41.69
C VAL A 355 -6.47 13.14 -43.14
N ASP A 356 -7.12 12.09 -43.65
CA ASP A 356 -7.63 12.06 -45.03
C ASP A 356 -8.86 12.95 -45.24
N VAL A 357 -9.68 13.19 -44.20
CA VAL A 357 -10.80 14.15 -44.31
C VAL A 357 -10.31 15.60 -44.32
N SER A 358 -9.14 15.88 -43.71
CA SER A 358 -8.55 17.23 -43.67
C SER A 358 -7.76 17.61 -44.94
N THR A 359 -7.49 16.69 -45.86
CA THR A 359 -6.78 16.94 -47.13
C THR A 359 -7.70 17.29 -48.30
N ALA A 360 -9.01 17.44 -48.07
CA ALA A 360 -9.89 18.12 -49.03
C ALA A 360 -9.35 19.53 -49.35
N PRO A 361 -9.36 19.98 -50.62
CA PRO A 361 -8.65 21.17 -51.07
C PRO A 361 -9.24 22.43 -50.42
N ARG A 362 -8.65 22.86 -49.31
CA ARG A 362 -8.91 24.17 -48.70
C ARG A 362 -8.22 25.24 -49.53
N THR A 363 -9.02 26.14 -50.07
CA THR A 363 -8.59 27.42 -50.66
C THR A 363 -7.62 28.12 -49.72
N ARG A 364 -6.39 28.34 -50.23
CA ARG A 364 -5.27 28.98 -49.55
C ARG A 364 -5.71 30.30 -48.90
N THR A 365 -5.62 30.36 -47.58
CA THR A 365 -5.34 31.62 -46.87
C THR A 365 -4.01 31.45 -46.13
N PRO A 366 -3.13 32.47 -46.13
CA PRO A 366 -1.81 32.33 -45.55
C PRO A 366 -1.91 32.43 -44.02
N ARG A 367 -1.47 31.39 -43.29
CA ARG A 367 -1.26 31.53 -41.85
C ARG A 367 -0.04 30.75 -41.36
N THR A 368 0.65 31.45 -40.48
CA THR A 368 1.97 31.28 -39.88
C THR A 368 2.17 29.98 -39.10
N VAL A 369 3.41 29.50 -39.19
CA VAL A 369 3.95 28.23 -38.71
C VAL A 369 3.97 28.14 -37.17
N ALA A 370 3.55 27.01 -36.62
CA ALA A 370 3.78 26.61 -35.22
C ALA A 370 4.43 25.20 -35.20
N GLU A 371 5.74 25.16 -34.90
CA GLU A 371 6.65 24.01 -35.04
C GLU A 371 6.59 22.94 -33.92
N GLY A 372 5.58 22.96 -33.04
CA GLY A 372 5.58 22.08 -31.85
C GLY A 372 5.09 20.63 -32.08
N SER A 373 4.20 20.40 -33.05
CA SER A 373 3.39 19.16 -33.08
C SER A 373 3.96 18.02 -33.92
N GLU A 374 4.87 18.26 -34.87
CA GLU A 374 5.38 17.21 -35.75
C GLU A 374 6.35 16.25 -35.06
N ARG A 375 7.06 16.71 -34.03
CA ARG A 375 8.13 15.96 -33.38
C ARG A 375 7.63 14.71 -32.64
N VAL A 376 6.42 14.76 -32.08
CA VAL A 376 5.79 13.63 -31.37
C VAL A 376 5.30 12.56 -32.35
N LYS A 377 4.75 12.95 -33.51
CA LYS A 377 4.26 12.02 -34.53
C LYS A 377 5.39 11.22 -35.19
N LYS A 378 6.57 11.83 -35.35
CA LYS A 378 7.75 11.16 -35.95
C LYS A 378 8.33 10.06 -35.05
N LEU A 379 8.23 10.21 -33.72
CA LEU A 379 8.70 9.23 -32.73
C LEU A 379 7.82 7.98 -32.64
N GLN A 380 6.50 8.11 -32.81
CA GLN A 380 5.59 6.96 -32.79
C GLN A 380 5.74 6.06 -34.02
N ARG A 381 6.17 6.61 -35.16
CA ARG A 381 6.32 5.88 -36.42
C ARG A 381 7.62 5.07 -36.50
N ALA A 382 8.68 5.51 -35.82
CA ALA A 382 9.98 4.86 -35.81
C ALA A 382 10.01 3.56 -34.98
N ASN A 383 9.23 3.48 -33.89
CA ASN A 383 9.24 2.32 -32.99
C ASN A 383 8.42 1.11 -33.48
N LEU A 384 7.75 1.19 -34.63
CA LEU A 384 6.94 0.08 -35.18
C LEU A 384 7.66 -0.74 -36.27
N VAL A 385 8.86 -0.34 -36.71
CA VAL A 385 9.54 -0.93 -37.88
C VAL A 385 10.97 -1.39 -37.57
N ASP A 386 11.39 -1.42 -36.31
CA ASP A 386 12.74 -1.90 -35.96
C ASP A 386 12.76 -3.43 -35.77
N SER A 387 12.65 -4.14 -36.90
CA SER A 387 13.12 -5.52 -37.02
C SER A 387 14.48 -5.48 -37.69
N GLY A 388 15.54 -5.53 -36.87
CA GLY A 388 16.92 -5.50 -37.31
C GLY A 388 17.26 -6.67 -38.25
N SER A 389 17.78 -6.33 -39.41
CA SER A 389 18.59 -7.19 -40.26
C SER A 389 19.51 -6.30 -41.09
N ASP A 390 20.75 -6.12 -40.63
CA ASP A 390 21.83 -5.60 -41.47
C ASP A 390 22.45 -6.79 -42.24
N ASP A 391 22.61 -6.57 -43.55
CA ASP A 391 23.45 -7.28 -44.53
C ASP A 391 23.24 -8.78 -44.77
N ASP A 392 22.60 -9.12 -45.89
CA ASP A 392 23.38 -9.64 -47.03
C ASP A 392 22.63 -9.41 -48.36
N SER A 393 23.36 -8.84 -49.32
CA SER A 393 22.82 -8.38 -50.61
C SER A 393 22.97 -9.47 -51.66
N SER A 394 21.89 -10.16 -51.98
CA SER A 394 21.77 -10.86 -53.26
C SER A 394 20.38 -10.64 -53.85
N ASN A 395 20.37 -10.05 -55.05
CA ASN A 395 19.23 -9.94 -55.94
C ASN A 395 18.49 -11.27 -56.04
N ASP A 396 17.28 -11.35 -55.51
CA ASP A 396 16.33 -12.37 -55.88
C ASP A 396 14.92 -11.80 -55.95
N GLU A 397 14.19 -12.34 -56.91
CA GLU A 397 13.04 -11.75 -57.57
C GLU A 397 11.84 -11.49 -56.64
N GLN A 398 11.08 -10.46 -57.02
CA GLN A 398 9.80 -10.04 -56.46
C GLN A 398 8.78 -11.19 -56.37
N GLN A 399 8.84 -11.98 -55.30
CA GLN A 399 7.65 -12.66 -54.78
C GLN A 399 6.97 -11.72 -53.79
N GLY A 400 5.82 -11.20 -54.21
CA GLY A 400 4.90 -10.45 -53.36
C GLY A 400 4.42 -11.31 -52.19
N SER A 401 5.23 -11.38 -51.14
CA SER A 401 4.84 -11.85 -49.82
C SER A 401 3.72 -10.94 -49.35
N THR A 402 2.48 -11.41 -49.49
CA THR A 402 1.33 -10.83 -48.83
C THR A 402 1.57 -11.02 -47.33
N VAL A 403 2.18 -10.00 -46.70
CA VAL A 403 2.39 -9.97 -45.25
C VAL A 403 1.02 -10.04 -44.60
N ARG A 404 0.58 -11.26 -44.26
CA ARG A 404 -0.70 -11.51 -43.61
C ARG A 404 -0.65 -10.80 -42.27
N GLU A 405 -1.49 -9.77 -42.10
CA GLU A 405 -1.59 -9.06 -40.84
C GLU A 405 -1.89 -10.07 -39.72
N ARG A 406 -1.00 -10.15 -38.73
CA ARG A 406 -1.19 -11.02 -37.56
C ARG A 406 -2.43 -10.59 -36.81
N SER A 407 -3.17 -11.55 -36.28
CA SER A 407 -4.27 -11.26 -35.36
C SER A 407 -3.74 -10.58 -34.08
N PRO A 408 -4.55 -9.77 -33.38
CA PRO A 408 -4.13 -9.16 -32.10
C PRO A 408 -3.67 -10.20 -31.06
N GLU A 409 -4.25 -11.40 -31.09
CA GLU A 409 -3.92 -12.49 -30.18
C GLU A 409 -2.54 -13.10 -30.49
N GLU A 410 -2.24 -13.36 -31.76
CA GLU A 410 -0.91 -13.85 -32.19
C GLU A 410 0.18 -12.83 -31.87
N GLU A 411 -0.08 -11.55 -32.14
CA GLU A 411 0.85 -10.46 -31.81
C GLU A 411 1.08 -10.38 -30.29
N ALA A 412 0.02 -10.45 -29.49
CA ALA A 412 0.13 -10.44 -28.03
C ALA A 412 0.92 -11.62 -27.48
N LYS A 413 0.72 -12.84 -28.02
CA LYS A 413 1.50 -14.02 -27.66
C LYS A 413 2.99 -13.82 -27.97
N THR A 414 3.31 -13.33 -29.16
CA THR A 414 4.70 -12.99 -29.53
C THR A 414 5.30 -11.98 -28.56
N ILE A 415 4.61 -10.86 -28.31
CA ILE A 415 5.07 -9.81 -27.38
C ILE A 415 5.37 -10.38 -25.97
N VAL A 416 4.49 -11.24 -25.44
CA VAL A 416 4.64 -11.83 -24.11
C VAL A 416 5.75 -12.89 -24.07
N ASP A 417 5.90 -13.69 -25.13
CA ASP A 417 6.98 -14.68 -25.22
C ASP A 417 8.35 -14.00 -25.33
N ASP A 418 8.45 -12.96 -26.16
CA ASP A 418 9.65 -12.13 -26.27
C ASP A 418 10.00 -11.48 -24.92
N TRP A 419 8.99 -10.96 -24.21
CA TRP A 419 9.16 -10.44 -22.85
C TRP A 419 9.74 -11.48 -21.88
N MET A 420 9.21 -12.71 -21.89
CA MET A 420 9.73 -13.79 -21.03
C MET A 420 11.18 -14.15 -21.34
N ASN A 421 11.54 -14.10 -22.63
CA ASN A 421 12.85 -14.47 -23.15
C ASN A 421 13.88 -13.33 -23.13
N LEU A 422 13.44 -12.09 -22.90
CA LEU A 422 14.30 -10.92 -22.79
C LEU A 422 15.45 -11.20 -21.82
N ARG A 423 16.70 -10.96 -22.24
CA ARG A 423 17.86 -11.02 -21.34
C ARG A 423 18.08 -9.64 -20.75
N VAL A 424 17.82 -9.49 -19.46
CA VAL A 424 18.13 -8.26 -18.73
C VAL A 424 19.45 -8.48 -18.03
N ASP A 425 20.48 -7.81 -18.53
CA ASP A 425 21.81 -7.86 -17.94
C ASP A 425 21.90 -6.88 -16.76
N LEU A 426 21.50 -7.35 -15.58
CA LEU A 426 21.53 -6.57 -14.33
C LEU A 426 22.97 -6.33 -13.81
N SER A 427 23.99 -6.87 -14.46
CA SER A 427 25.39 -6.63 -14.11
C SER A 427 25.87 -5.26 -14.59
N LYS A 428 25.22 -4.70 -15.61
CA LYS A 428 25.53 -3.38 -16.17
C LYS A 428 24.99 -2.20 -15.35
N ALA A 429 24.18 -2.47 -14.33
CA ALA A 429 23.68 -1.43 -13.45
C ALA A 429 24.78 -0.94 -12.51
N THR A 430 25.15 0.34 -12.62
CA THR A 430 26.23 0.93 -11.82
C THR A 430 25.80 1.29 -10.40
N ASP A 431 24.49 1.51 -10.17
CA ASP A 431 23.93 1.79 -8.85
C ASP A 431 22.54 1.16 -8.64
N ALA A 432 22.02 1.24 -7.42
CA ALA A 432 20.71 0.69 -7.06
C ALA A 432 19.52 1.38 -7.76
N GLY A 433 19.66 2.66 -8.09
CA GLY A 433 18.68 3.45 -8.85
C GLY A 433 18.71 3.17 -10.35
N GLU A 434 19.87 2.92 -10.94
CA GLU A 434 20.03 2.44 -12.31
C GLU A 434 19.58 0.98 -12.43
N ARG A 435 19.89 0.14 -11.44
CA ARG A 435 19.34 -1.21 -11.35
C ARG A 435 17.83 -1.15 -11.22
N ARG A 436 17.30 -0.21 -10.43
CA ARG A 436 15.86 0.07 -10.34
C ARG A 436 15.31 0.56 -11.67
N ARG A 437 15.97 1.43 -12.43
CA ARG A 437 15.54 1.89 -13.77
C ARG A 437 15.64 0.81 -14.86
N LEU A 438 16.64 -0.06 -14.80
CA LEU A 438 16.79 -1.21 -15.70
C LEU A 438 15.79 -2.32 -15.37
N LEU A 439 15.39 -2.44 -14.10
CA LEU A 439 14.27 -3.27 -13.64
C LEU A 439 12.92 -2.58 -13.91
N ASP A 440 12.84 -1.26 -13.82
CA ASP A 440 11.66 -0.45 -14.03
C ASP A 440 11.69 0.07 -15.45
N LEU A 441 11.47 -0.86 -16.39
CA LEU A 441 10.98 -0.62 -17.74
C LEU A 441 11.23 0.81 -18.23
N ASP A 442 12.45 1.14 -18.65
CA ASP A 442 12.67 2.41 -19.36
C ASP A 442 11.74 2.36 -20.56
N GLY A 443 10.64 3.13 -20.49
CA GLY A 443 9.37 2.84 -21.19
C GLY A 443 9.47 2.93 -22.72
N LYS A 444 10.67 3.14 -23.25
CA LYS A 444 11.02 3.12 -24.66
C LYS A 444 11.32 1.71 -25.18
N SER A 445 11.76 0.79 -24.32
CA SER A 445 12.18 -0.57 -24.72
C SER A 445 11.04 -1.58 -24.79
N LEU A 446 9.90 -1.30 -24.15
CA LEU A 446 8.74 -2.19 -24.20
C LEU A 446 7.86 -1.93 -25.43
N PRO A 447 7.35 -3.00 -26.07
CA PRO A 447 6.25 -2.88 -27.02
C PRO A 447 5.11 -2.06 -26.41
N LEU A 448 4.53 -1.15 -27.22
CA LEU A 448 3.55 -0.16 -26.76
C LEU A 448 2.37 -0.80 -26.01
N ALA A 449 1.88 -1.95 -26.50
CA ALA A 449 0.79 -2.69 -25.87
C ALA A 449 1.18 -3.24 -24.49
N LEU A 450 2.36 -3.85 -24.36
CA LEU A 450 2.86 -4.37 -23.09
C LEU A 450 3.10 -3.24 -22.08
N ARG A 451 3.62 -2.09 -22.55
CA ARG A 451 3.77 -0.89 -21.74
C ARG A 451 2.43 -0.38 -21.20
N ALA A 452 1.40 -0.34 -22.03
CA ALA A 452 0.06 0.09 -21.60
C ALA A 452 -0.50 -0.83 -20.51
N VAL A 453 -0.32 -2.15 -20.66
CA VAL A 453 -0.69 -3.13 -19.63
C VAL A 453 0.12 -2.91 -18.36
N ALA A 454 1.44 -2.76 -18.46
CA ALA A 454 2.30 -2.49 -17.31
C ALA A 454 1.90 -1.21 -16.56
N GLN A 455 1.55 -0.14 -17.28
CA GLN A 455 1.05 1.10 -16.68
C GLN A 455 -0.23 0.89 -15.88
N SER A 456 -1.19 0.12 -16.43
CA SER A 456 -2.43 -0.19 -15.72
C SER A 456 -2.22 -1.07 -14.48
N VAL A 457 -1.34 -2.07 -14.58
CA VAL A 457 -1.12 -3.06 -13.52
C VAL A 457 -0.27 -2.48 -12.39
N PHE A 458 0.81 -1.76 -12.72
CA PHE A 458 1.66 -1.12 -11.70
C PHE A 458 1.00 0.08 -11.02
N GLY A 459 -0.03 0.67 -11.64
CA GLY A 459 -0.88 1.65 -10.98
C GLY A 459 -1.68 1.07 -9.81
N CYS A 460 -1.86 -0.25 -9.71
CA CYS A 460 -2.64 -0.87 -8.65
C CYS A 460 -1.90 -0.77 -7.30
N PRO A 461 -2.49 -0.16 -6.25
CA PRO A 461 -1.87 -0.10 -4.93
C PRO A 461 -2.00 -1.44 -4.19
N ALA A 462 -1.04 -1.76 -3.32
CA ALA A 462 -1.13 -2.93 -2.43
C ALA A 462 -2.07 -2.71 -1.23
N SER A 463 -2.53 -1.47 -1.00
CA SER A 463 -3.26 -1.07 0.20
C SER A 463 -4.41 -0.12 -0.10
N ALA A 464 -5.56 -0.39 0.53
CA ALA A 464 -6.65 0.57 0.66
C ALA A 464 -6.36 1.63 1.75
N GLY A 465 -5.45 1.33 2.68
CA GLY A 465 -5.07 2.21 3.80
C GLY A 465 -4.11 3.34 3.43
N GLY A 466 -3.73 3.48 2.15
CA GLY A 466 -2.93 4.62 1.71
C GLY A 466 -3.61 5.96 2.04
N VAL A 467 -4.95 5.99 2.06
CA VAL A 467 -5.75 7.17 2.42
C VAL A 467 -5.78 7.48 3.92
N GLU A 468 -5.45 6.52 4.79
CA GLU A 468 -5.51 6.71 6.25
C GLU A 468 -4.53 7.79 6.72
N ARG A 469 -3.38 7.94 6.05
CA ARG A 469 -2.44 9.03 6.35
C ARG A 469 -3.07 10.39 6.11
N ASP A 470 -3.93 10.50 5.09
CA ASP A 470 -4.65 11.72 4.78
C ASP A 470 -5.83 11.92 5.74
N PHE A 471 -6.43 10.84 6.26
CA PHE A 471 -7.43 10.94 7.34
C PHE A 471 -6.84 11.50 8.63
N CYS A 472 -5.61 11.11 9.02
CA CYS A 472 -4.96 11.72 10.18
C CYS A 472 -4.75 13.23 10.01
N VAL A 473 -4.60 13.69 8.76
CA VAL A 473 -4.55 15.12 8.42
C VAL A 473 -5.96 15.72 8.42
N ALA A 474 -6.96 14.96 7.98
CA ALA A 474 -8.38 15.33 8.02
C ALA A 474 -8.93 15.45 9.44
N ASP A 475 -8.40 14.72 10.42
CA ASP A 475 -8.82 14.84 11.83
C ASP A 475 -8.65 16.27 12.36
N PHE A 476 -7.71 17.06 11.82
CA PHE A 476 -7.60 18.49 12.11
C PHE A 476 -8.81 19.31 11.60
N PHE A 477 -9.47 18.85 10.55
CA PHE A 477 -10.61 19.49 9.89
C PHE A 477 -11.95 18.86 10.25
N MET A 478 -11.94 17.68 10.91
CA MET A 478 -13.12 16.98 11.40
C MET A 478 -13.17 17.03 12.95
N PRO A 479 -13.36 18.20 13.58
CA PRO A 479 -13.40 18.27 15.03
C PRO A 479 -14.67 17.60 15.56
N GLY A 480 -14.53 16.91 16.70
CA GLY A 480 -15.59 16.09 17.28
C GLY A 480 -16.87 16.83 17.67
N ARG A 481 -16.89 18.17 17.85
CA ARG A 481 -18.09 18.91 18.29
C ARG A 481 -18.23 20.42 17.96
N ARG A 482 -17.23 21.16 17.44
CA ARG A 482 -17.33 22.65 17.42
C ARG A 482 -17.04 23.39 16.11
N SER A 483 -16.65 22.71 15.03
CA SER A 483 -16.58 23.33 13.70
C SER A 483 -16.64 22.26 12.62
N SER A 484 -17.84 21.72 12.37
CA SER A 484 -18.05 20.91 11.16
C SER A 484 -17.94 21.86 9.98
N LEU A 485 -16.77 21.90 9.33
CA LEU A 485 -16.68 22.45 7.99
C LEU A 485 -17.67 21.71 7.10
N ASP A 486 -18.30 22.43 6.18
CA ASP A 486 -19.17 21.81 5.19
C ASP A 486 -18.38 20.71 4.44
N PRO A 487 -18.98 19.54 4.18
CA PRO A 487 -18.28 18.42 3.55
C PRO A 487 -17.56 18.78 2.24
N ALA A 488 -18.10 19.70 1.45
CA ALA A 488 -17.45 20.17 0.22
C ALA A 488 -16.16 20.95 0.51
N TYR A 489 -16.13 21.73 1.60
CA TYR A 489 -14.91 22.42 2.04
C TYR A 489 -13.86 21.45 2.57
N LEU A 490 -14.29 20.38 3.26
CA LEU A 490 -13.37 19.33 3.69
C LEU A 490 -12.73 18.62 2.48
N ASP A 491 -13.54 18.25 1.49
CA ASP A 491 -13.08 17.60 0.27
C ASP A 491 -12.09 18.49 -0.50
N VAL A 492 -12.44 19.75 -0.77
CA VAL A 492 -11.56 20.70 -1.46
C VAL A 492 -10.30 20.99 -0.64
N GLY A 493 -10.44 21.19 0.67
CA GLY A 493 -9.31 21.47 1.56
C GLY A 493 -8.32 20.31 1.63
N LEU A 494 -8.81 19.08 1.75
CA LEU A 494 -7.97 17.88 1.70
C LEU A 494 -7.35 17.66 0.33
N PHE A 495 -8.13 17.82 -0.74
CA PHE A 495 -7.63 17.73 -2.11
C PHE A 495 -6.45 18.70 -2.32
N LEU A 496 -6.63 19.99 -2.00
CA LEU A 496 -5.58 21.00 -2.15
C LEU A 496 -4.36 20.72 -1.26
N ARG A 497 -4.59 20.26 -0.02
CA ARG A 497 -3.49 19.99 0.92
C ARG A 497 -2.66 18.78 0.49
N VAL A 498 -3.32 17.68 0.12
CA VAL A 498 -2.65 16.46 -0.35
C VAL A 498 -1.96 16.71 -1.69
N HIS A 499 -2.56 17.53 -2.54
CA HIS A 499 -2.03 17.85 -3.87
C HIS A 499 -1.33 19.19 -3.96
N LYS A 500 -0.72 19.69 -2.88
CA LYS A 500 -0.04 21.01 -2.90
C LYS A 500 0.92 21.20 -4.09
N ARG A 501 1.49 20.12 -4.62
CA ARG A 501 2.39 20.12 -5.79
C ARG A 501 1.72 20.43 -7.13
N ILE A 502 0.40 20.25 -7.26
CA ILE A 502 -0.35 20.60 -8.49
C ILE A 502 -0.86 22.04 -8.46
N ILE A 503 -0.85 22.64 -7.28
CA ILE A 503 -1.20 24.03 -7.09
C ILE A 503 -0.06 24.87 -7.68
N PRO A 504 -0.34 25.73 -8.68
CA PRO A 504 0.68 26.59 -9.26
C PRO A 504 1.35 27.45 -8.17
N ASN A 505 2.67 27.62 -8.23
CA ASN A 505 3.40 28.43 -7.23
C ASN A 505 3.10 29.92 -7.36
N ASP A 506 2.53 30.32 -8.49
CA ASP A 506 2.14 31.66 -8.92
C ASP A 506 0.67 31.98 -8.61
N ILE A 507 0.05 31.29 -7.64
CA ILE A 507 -1.25 31.73 -7.13
C ILE A 507 -1.10 33.15 -6.59
N LEU A 508 -1.85 34.06 -7.20
CA LEU A 508 -2.01 35.43 -6.75
C LEU A 508 -2.35 35.42 -5.25
N THR A 509 -1.40 35.90 -4.44
CA THR A 509 -1.64 36.09 -3.03
C THR A 509 -2.54 37.30 -2.90
N LEU A 510 -3.83 37.07 -2.66
CA LEU A 510 -4.78 38.14 -2.42
C LEU A 510 -4.35 38.87 -1.14
N THR A 511 -4.26 40.20 -1.22
CA THR A 511 -4.13 41.04 -0.02
C THR A 511 -5.32 40.84 0.90
N ASP A 512 -5.18 41.13 2.20
CA ASP A 512 -6.28 40.98 3.16
C ASP A 512 -7.56 41.72 2.72
N ALA A 513 -7.40 42.92 2.14
CA ALA A 513 -8.50 43.69 1.57
C ALA A 513 -9.19 42.98 0.40
N GLN A 514 -8.42 42.36 -0.50
CA GLN A 514 -8.97 41.59 -1.62
C GLN A 514 -9.62 40.28 -1.16
N GLN A 515 -9.04 39.60 -0.16
CA GLN A 515 -9.65 38.40 0.43
C GLN A 515 -10.99 38.75 1.09
N GLN A 516 -11.05 39.88 1.80
CA GLN A 516 -12.25 40.33 2.49
C GLN A 516 -13.35 40.82 1.53
N ALA A 517 -12.96 41.43 0.40
CA ALA A 517 -13.90 41.76 -0.67
C ALA A 517 -14.40 40.53 -1.43
N ALA A 518 -13.55 39.52 -1.65
CA ALA A 518 -13.89 38.30 -2.41
C ALA A 518 -14.63 37.25 -1.57
N ILE A 519 -14.42 37.22 -0.25
CA ILE A 519 -15.03 36.26 0.68
C ILE A 519 -15.59 37.03 1.88
N PRO A 520 -16.76 37.68 1.74
CA PRO A 520 -17.28 38.64 2.73
C PRO A 520 -17.55 38.05 4.12
N ASN A 521 -17.71 36.72 4.22
CA ASN A 521 -18.12 36.02 5.45
C ASN A 521 -17.03 35.14 6.08
N ARG A 522 -15.75 35.40 5.80
CA ARG A 522 -14.67 34.65 6.47
C ARG A 522 -14.57 35.13 7.93
N PHE A 523 -14.66 34.20 8.89
CA PHE A 523 -14.33 34.46 10.29
C PHE A 523 -12.99 35.20 10.36
N ARG A 524 -12.94 36.40 10.95
CA ARG A 524 -11.68 37.12 11.07
C ARG A 524 -10.78 36.28 11.97
N LYS A 525 -9.48 36.27 11.67
CA LYS A 525 -8.49 35.66 12.57
C LYS A 525 -8.59 36.23 13.99
N GLN A 526 -9.01 37.50 14.08
CA GLN A 526 -9.32 38.17 15.34
C GLN A 526 -10.57 37.60 16.02
N ASP A 527 -11.66 37.33 15.29
CA ASP A 527 -12.88 36.74 15.86
C ASP A 527 -12.61 35.35 16.46
N LEU A 528 -11.76 34.54 15.82
CA LEU A 528 -11.30 33.25 16.37
C LEU A 528 -10.41 33.40 17.61
N LEU A 529 -9.59 34.45 17.68
CA LEU A 529 -8.72 34.72 18.83
C LEU A 529 -9.50 35.35 20.00
N ASP A 530 -10.51 36.15 19.70
CA ASP A 530 -11.38 36.78 20.70
C ASP A 530 -12.38 35.76 21.26
N GLU A 531 -12.90 34.81 20.47
CA GLU A 531 -13.65 33.65 21.00
C GLU A 531 -12.82 32.75 21.90
N VAL A 532 -11.54 32.51 21.58
CA VAL A 532 -10.63 31.73 22.44
C VAL A 532 -10.38 32.45 23.76
N LYS A 533 -10.26 33.78 23.75
CA LYS A 533 -10.15 34.57 24.99
C LYS A 533 -11.41 34.57 25.84
N VAL A 534 -12.60 34.57 25.22
CA VAL A 534 -13.87 34.47 25.96
C VAL A 534 -14.00 33.10 26.64
N LEU A 535 -13.50 32.03 26.00
CA LEU A 535 -13.53 30.68 26.56
C LEU A 535 -12.52 30.43 27.69
N ASP A 536 -11.36 31.10 27.68
CA ASP A 536 -10.42 31.05 28.82
C ASP A 536 -11.01 31.74 30.06
N VAL A 537 -11.85 32.77 29.88
CA VAL A 537 -12.57 33.44 30.98
C VAL A 537 -13.73 32.56 31.52
N GLU A 538 -14.48 31.88 30.65
CA GLU A 538 -15.57 30.97 31.08
C GLU A 538 -15.07 29.65 31.73
N LEU A 539 -13.84 29.22 31.44
CA LEU A 539 -13.23 28.04 32.06
C LEU A 539 -12.70 28.34 33.46
N ASP A 540 -12.23 29.55 33.72
CA ASP A 540 -11.86 29.99 35.08
C ASP A 540 -13.12 30.12 35.96
N GLU A 541 -14.23 30.65 35.45
CA GLU A 541 -15.50 30.78 36.21
C GLU A 541 -16.21 29.44 36.50
N ARG A 542 -15.83 28.34 35.85
CA ARG A 542 -16.36 26.98 36.14
C ARG A 542 -15.45 26.13 37.02
N SER A 543 -14.29 26.65 37.41
CA SER A 543 -13.35 25.92 38.28
C SER A 543 -13.62 26.09 39.78
N ASP A 544 -14.47 27.06 40.15
CA ASP A 544 -14.87 27.35 41.53
C ASP A 544 -16.39 27.16 41.75
N GLY A 545 -16.88 25.92 41.73
CA GLY A 545 -18.26 25.66 42.13
C GLY A 545 -18.76 24.23 41.96
N GLN A 546 -19.00 23.57 43.09
CA GLN A 546 -19.83 22.38 43.30
C GLN A 546 -19.20 21.01 42.97
N ASN A 547 -18.46 20.51 43.97
CA ASN A 547 -18.66 19.15 44.46
C ASN A 547 -20.10 19.03 44.98
N ASP A 548 -20.87 18.07 44.46
CA ASP A 548 -21.84 17.22 45.17
C ASP A 548 -22.70 16.51 44.13
N ASP A 549 -22.45 15.20 43.96
CA ASP A 549 -23.48 14.15 44.00
C ASP A 549 -22.95 12.84 43.41
N ALA A 550 -22.77 11.88 44.32
CA ALA A 550 -22.59 10.48 44.02
C ALA A 550 -23.93 9.91 43.50
N GLN A 551 -23.92 9.32 42.30
CA GLN A 551 -24.99 8.41 41.88
C GLN A 551 -24.47 6.98 41.87
N GLU A 552 -24.98 6.21 42.82
CA GLU A 552 -24.96 4.75 42.86
C GLU A 552 -25.59 4.16 41.59
N TYR A 553 -24.90 3.20 40.99
CA TYR A 553 -25.48 2.32 39.97
C TYR A 553 -26.12 1.12 40.69
N PRO A 554 -27.40 0.79 40.42
CA PRO A 554 -28.03 -0.38 41.00
C PRO A 554 -27.49 -1.66 40.37
N SER A 555 -27.25 -2.63 41.24
CA SER A 555 -26.91 -4.01 40.95
C SER A 555 -28.10 -4.74 40.32
N ASP A 556 -27.96 -5.19 39.08
CA ASP A 556 -28.90 -6.15 38.49
C ASP A 556 -28.55 -7.56 38.95
N SER A 557 -29.40 -8.08 39.84
CA SER A 557 -29.58 -9.48 40.17
C SER A 557 -30.51 -10.16 39.17
N ASP A 558 -30.12 -11.36 38.73
CA ASP A 558 -30.92 -12.54 38.36
C ASP A 558 -32.30 -12.37 37.70
N THR A 559 -32.47 -13.01 36.53
CA THR A 559 -33.51 -14.05 36.34
C THR A 559 -33.37 -14.83 35.03
N ALA A 560 -33.55 -16.15 35.17
CA ALA A 560 -33.84 -17.23 34.21
C ALA A 560 -32.73 -17.73 33.26
#